data_AF-A0A524DWY6-F1
#
_entry.id   AF-A0A524DWY6-F1
#
_cell.length_a   1.000
_cell.length_b   1.000
_cell.length_c   1.000
_cell.angle_alpha   90.00
_cell.angle_beta   90.00
_cell.angle_gamma   90.00
#
_symmetry.space_group_name_H-M   'P 1'
#
loop_
_entity.id
_entity.type
_entity.pdbx_description
1 polymer ?
#
loop_
_entity_poly.entity_id
_entity_poly.type
_entity_poly.pdbx_seq_one_letter_code
_entity_poly.pdbx_strand_id
1 'polypeptide(L)'
;MCEFKIVVNEPGKEEVLVTEEISYLKMQLEKGSVLLKGFGVQETVESAIIKEVNVYGEQGAVAKLFKAQIIGNIMNFLNQLESGEYSSDLESTWKALIANGDKLIEELKKNES
;
A
#
# COMPACT_ATOMS: atom_id res chain seq x y z
N MET A 1 10.77 -8.33 -22.60
CA MET A 1 9.72 -8.18 -21.57
C MET A 1 10.45 -7.78 -20.31
N CYS A 2 10.11 -6.65 -19.68
CA CYS A 2 10.75 -6.24 -18.43
C CYS A 2 9.96 -6.84 -17.26
N GLU A 3 10.63 -7.63 -16.44
CA GLU A 3 10.09 -8.18 -15.20
C GLU A 3 10.55 -7.30 -14.03
N PHE A 4 9.63 -7.02 -13.11
CA PHE A 4 9.83 -6.21 -11.93
C PHE A 4 10.09 -7.09 -10.72
N LYS A 5 11.15 -6.74 -9.99
CA LYS A 5 11.32 -7.13 -8.59
C LYS A 5 10.42 -6.27 -7.72
N ILE A 6 9.58 -6.91 -6.92
CA ILE A 6 8.64 -6.23 -6.03
C ILE A 6 9.17 -6.28 -4.61
N VAL A 7 9.47 -5.11 -4.07
CA VAL A 7 9.92 -4.95 -2.70
C VAL A 7 8.83 -4.25 -1.91
N VAL A 8 8.46 -4.80 -0.75
CA VAL A 8 7.49 -4.18 0.16
C VAL A 8 8.22 -3.61 1.37
N ASN A 9 7.95 -2.35 1.66
CA ASN A 9 8.37 -1.67 2.87
C ASN A 9 7.16 -1.47 3.80
N GLU A 10 7.28 -1.94 5.04
CA GLU A 10 6.30 -1.69 6.11
C GLU A 10 6.97 -0.82 7.21
N PRO A 11 6.24 0.12 7.83
CA PRO A 11 6.76 0.92 8.95
C PRO A 11 7.35 0.04 10.06
N GLY A 12 8.57 0.36 10.49
CA GLY A 12 9.26 -0.37 11.57
C GLY A 12 9.71 -1.78 11.21
N LYS A 13 9.68 -2.16 9.93
CA LYS A 13 10.16 -3.46 9.44
C LYS A 13 11.19 -3.27 8.34
N GLU A 14 12.04 -4.29 8.16
CA GLU A 14 12.95 -4.36 7.03
C GLU A 14 12.19 -4.53 5.71
N GLU A 15 12.81 -4.08 4.62
CA GLU A 15 12.26 -4.28 3.28
C GLU A 15 12.27 -5.77 2.91
N VAL A 16 11.17 -6.25 2.32
CA VAL A 16 11.00 -7.66 1.95
C VAL A 16 10.78 -7.78 0.45
N LEU A 17 11.57 -8.64 -0.20
CA LEU A 17 11.33 -9.05 -1.59
C LEU A 17 10.14 -10.01 -1.62
N VAL A 18 9.09 -9.65 -2.37
CA VAL A 18 7.86 -10.45 -2.49
C VAL A 18 7.90 -11.36 -3.72
N THR A 19 8.40 -10.86 -4.85
CA THR A 19 8.47 -11.62 -6.12
C THR A 19 9.37 -10.91 -7.13
N GLU A 20 9.89 -11.64 -8.12
CA GLU A 20 10.75 -11.10 -9.20
C GLU A 20 10.14 -11.24 -10.61
N GLU A 21 8.95 -11.86 -10.73
CA GLU A 21 8.40 -12.31 -12.02
C GLU A 21 7.20 -11.46 -12.49
N ILE A 22 7.07 -10.24 -11.98
CA ILE A 22 5.90 -9.39 -12.23
C ILE A 22 6.12 -8.52 -13.46
N SER A 23 5.23 -8.63 -14.44
CA SER A 23 5.25 -7.79 -15.65
C SER A 23 4.21 -6.67 -15.61
N TYR A 24 3.29 -6.71 -14.65
CA TYR A 24 2.20 -5.75 -14.51
C TYR A 24 1.86 -5.46 -13.06
N LEU A 25 1.69 -4.18 -12.74
CA LEU A 25 1.30 -3.69 -11.43
C LEU A 25 0.22 -2.63 -11.57
N LYS A 26 -0.84 -2.74 -10.78
CA LYS A 26 -1.97 -1.80 -10.80
C LYS A 26 -2.46 -1.50 -9.39
N MET A 27 -2.57 -0.22 -9.08
CA MET A 27 -3.26 0.22 -7.87
C MET A 27 -4.77 -0.01 -8.01
N GLN A 28 -5.36 -0.66 -7.02
CA GLN A 28 -6.80 -0.86 -6.87
C GLN A 28 -7.30 0.13 -5.82
N LEU A 29 -7.54 1.39 -6.23
CA LEU A 29 -7.91 2.49 -5.34
C LEU A 29 -9.12 2.15 -4.46
N GLU A 30 -10.16 1.56 -5.04
CA GLU A 30 -11.37 1.13 -4.33
C GLU A 30 -11.10 0.14 -3.18
N LYS A 31 -9.99 -0.61 -3.23
CA LYS A 31 -9.63 -1.62 -2.23
C LYS A 31 -8.43 -1.22 -1.38
N GLY A 32 -7.76 -0.11 -1.72
CA GLY A 32 -6.49 0.28 -1.11
C GLY A 32 -5.43 -0.81 -1.23
N SER A 33 -5.31 -1.43 -2.40
CA SER A 33 -4.38 -2.53 -2.63
C SER A 33 -3.64 -2.41 -3.96
N VAL A 34 -2.59 -3.21 -4.14
CA VAL A 34 -1.84 -3.29 -5.40
C VAL A 34 -1.96 -4.71 -5.95
N LEU A 35 -2.51 -4.81 -7.15
CA LEU A 35 -2.55 -6.04 -7.94
C LEU A 35 -1.21 -6.23 -8.65
N LEU A 36 -0.63 -7.40 -8.47
CA LEU A 36 0.59 -7.86 -9.11
C LEU A 36 0.25 -9.01 -10.07
N LYS A 37 0.71 -8.92 -11.31
CA LYS A 37 0.52 -9.97 -12.33
C LYS A 37 1.82 -10.27 -13.08
N GLY A 38 2.09 -11.55 -13.24
CA GLY A 38 3.28 -12.10 -13.87
C GLY A 38 3.00 -13.45 -14.52
N PHE A 39 4.05 -14.14 -14.98
CA PHE A 39 3.92 -15.49 -15.55
C PHE A 39 3.43 -16.49 -14.49
N GLY A 40 2.14 -16.80 -14.50
CA GLY A 40 1.53 -17.73 -13.54
C GLY A 40 1.33 -17.14 -12.13
N VAL A 41 1.81 -15.92 -11.88
CA VAL A 41 1.64 -15.20 -10.61
C VAL A 41 0.52 -14.17 -10.73
N GLN A 42 -0.46 -14.25 -9.83
CA GLN A 42 -1.44 -13.20 -9.63
C GLN A 42 -1.67 -13.03 -8.12
N GLU A 43 -1.20 -11.92 -7.57
CA GLU A 43 -1.25 -11.63 -6.14
C GLU A 43 -1.79 -10.23 -5.89
N THR A 44 -2.35 -10.01 -4.71
CA THR A 44 -2.79 -8.70 -4.26
C THR A 44 -2.08 -8.36 -2.96
N VAL A 45 -1.42 -7.21 -2.93
CA VAL A 45 -0.83 -6.65 -1.71
C VAL A 45 -1.82 -5.65 -1.12
N GLU A 46 -2.50 -6.06 -0.04
CA GLU A 46 -3.48 -5.24 0.66
C GLU A 46 -2.84 -4.08 1.42
N SER A 47 -3.58 -2.96 1.53
CA SER A 47 -3.18 -1.75 2.27
C SER A 47 -1.82 -1.21 1.82
N ALA A 48 -1.62 -1.14 0.50
CA ALA A 48 -0.35 -0.75 -0.09
C ALA A 48 -0.52 0.25 -1.25
N ILE A 49 0.50 1.07 -1.45
CA ILE A 49 0.65 1.96 -2.60
C ILE A 49 2.00 1.73 -3.29
N ILE A 50 2.09 2.12 -4.55
CA ILE A 50 3.35 2.14 -5.29
C ILE A 50 4.13 3.38 -4.86
N LYS A 51 5.27 3.19 -4.21
CA LYS A 51 6.14 4.28 -3.73
C LYS A 51 7.12 4.72 -4.81
N GLU A 52 7.73 3.76 -5.51
CA GLU A 52 8.76 4.01 -6.50
C GLU A 52 8.71 2.92 -7.57
N VAL A 53 8.96 3.31 -8.82
CA VAL A 53 9.19 2.38 -9.93
C VAL A 53 10.46 2.79 -10.65
N ASN A 54 11.44 1.89 -10.68
CA ASN A 54 12.70 2.09 -11.37
C ASN A 54 12.86 1.01 -12.44
N VAL A 55 12.94 1.41 -13.71
CA VAL A 55 13.09 0.49 -14.86
C VAL A 55 14.50 0.49 -15.47
N TYR A 56 15.40 1.33 -14.96
CA TYR A 56 16.72 1.59 -15.54
C TYR A 56 17.89 1.17 -14.63
N GLY A 57 17.62 0.39 -13.57
CA GLY A 57 18.65 -0.04 -12.62
C GLY A 57 19.58 -1.12 -13.19
N GLU A 58 20.86 -1.07 -12.80
CA GLU A 58 21.84 -2.14 -13.07
C GLU A 58 21.39 -3.52 -12.53
N GLN A 59 20.48 -3.51 -11.55
CA GLN A 59 19.94 -4.67 -10.87
C GLN A 59 18.62 -5.19 -11.49
N GLY A 60 18.18 -4.61 -12.61
CA GLY A 60 16.89 -4.88 -13.25
C GLY A 60 15.81 -3.87 -12.87
N ALA A 61 14.58 -4.09 -13.36
CA ALA A 61 13.44 -3.24 -13.01
C ALA A 61 12.95 -3.59 -11.60
N VAL A 62 12.73 -2.59 -10.75
CA VAL A 62 12.29 -2.74 -9.36
C VAL A 62 11.10 -1.82 -9.11
N ALA A 63 10.05 -2.34 -8.47
CA ALA A 63 8.96 -1.55 -7.94
C ALA A 63 8.91 -1.70 -6.42
N LYS A 64 8.98 -0.57 -5.71
CA LYS A 64 8.86 -0.52 -4.26
C LYS A 64 7.44 -0.17 -3.88
N LEU A 65 6.82 -1.01 -3.08
CA LEU A 65 5.51 -0.77 -2.49
C LEU A 65 5.71 -0.31 -1.05
N PHE A 66 4.92 0.67 -0.64
CA PHE A 66 4.77 1.03 0.76
C PHE A 66 3.46 0.46 1.27
N LYS A 67 3.54 -0.35 2.34
CA LYS A 67 2.40 -1.03 2.92
C LYS A 67 2.21 -0.58 4.37
N ALA A 68 1.02 -0.11 4.67
CA ALA A 68 0.64 0.31 6.01
C ALA A 68 -0.88 0.21 6.15
N GLN A 69 -1.36 -0.29 7.29
CA GLN A 69 -2.80 -0.47 7.53
C GLN A 69 -3.61 0.82 7.30
N ILE A 70 -3.00 1.97 7.59
CA ILE A 70 -3.65 3.28 7.37
C ILE A 70 -4.02 3.54 5.91
N ILE A 71 -3.29 2.98 4.95
CA ILE A 71 -3.60 3.13 3.51
C ILE A 71 -4.97 2.53 3.21
N GLY A 72 -5.24 1.30 3.68
CA GLY A 72 -6.54 0.66 3.49
C GLY A 72 -7.67 1.47 4.13
N ASN A 73 -7.44 1.98 5.34
CA ASN A 73 -8.41 2.81 6.06
C ASN A 73 -8.71 4.14 5.33
N ILE A 74 -7.68 4.83 4.83
CA ILE A 74 -7.85 6.07 4.06
C ILE A 74 -8.66 5.81 2.80
N MET A 75 -8.31 4.77 2.03
CA MET A 75 -9.00 4.46 0.78
C MET A 75 -10.47 4.10 1.02
N ASN A 76 -10.75 3.29 2.04
CA ASN A 76 -12.13 2.97 2.41
C ASN A 76 -12.92 4.23 2.82
N PHE A 77 -12.30 5.13 3.60
CA PHE A 77 -12.92 6.40 3.99
C PHE A 77 -13.20 7.30 2.78
N LEU A 78 -12.25 7.42 1.85
CA LEU A 78 -12.42 8.22 0.63
C LEU A 78 -13.55 7.68 -0.24
N ASN A 79 -13.67 6.37 -0.42
CA ASN A 79 -14.77 5.76 -1.18
C ASN A 79 -16.15 6.05 -0.54
N GLN A 80 -16.23 6.03 0.80
CA GLN A 80 -17.46 6.42 1.50
C GLN A 80 -17.76 7.91 1.32
N LEU A 81 -16.73 8.77 1.37
CA LEU A 81 -16.87 10.22 1.13
C LEU A 81 -17.33 10.56 -0.28
N GLU A 82 -16.92 9.79 -1.30
CA GLU A 82 -17.34 10.04 -2.69
C GLU A 82 -18.85 9.97 -2.89
N SER A 83 -19.57 9.22 -2.04
CA SER A 83 -21.04 9.22 -2.04
C SER A 83 -21.65 10.59 -1.71
N GLY A 84 -20.90 11.46 -1.03
CA GLY A 84 -21.33 12.80 -0.61
C GLY A 84 -22.38 12.80 0.51
N GLU A 85 -22.75 11.62 1.03
CA GLU A 85 -23.78 11.47 2.06
C GLU A 85 -23.15 11.20 3.43
N TYR A 86 -23.55 11.99 4.42
CA TYR A 86 -23.16 11.71 5.80
C TYR A 86 -23.89 10.46 6.31
N SER A 87 -23.16 9.60 7.01
CA SER A 87 -23.69 8.45 7.74
C SER A 87 -22.94 8.23 9.06
N SER A 88 -23.57 7.50 10.00
CA SER A 88 -22.90 7.07 11.23
C SER A 88 -21.66 6.21 10.94
N ASP A 89 -21.70 5.45 9.85
CA ASP A 89 -20.61 4.58 9.41
C ASP A 89 -19.43 5.40 8.87
N LEU A 90 -19.71 6.49 8.16
CA LEU A 90 -18.69 7.45 7.73
C LEU A 90 -17.98 8.09 8.93
N GLU A 91 -18.74 8.52 9.94
CA GLU A 91 -18.16 9.09 11.17
C GLU A 91 -17.33 8.06 11.94
N SER A 92 -17.81 6.81 12.02
CA SER A 92 -17.07 5.72 12.65
C SER A 92 -15.74 5.45 11.93
N THR A 93 -15.78 5.40 10.60
CA THR A 93 -14.60 5.19 9.75
C THR A 93 -13.61 6.35 9.89
N TRP A 94 -14.08 7.60 9.97
CA TRP A 94 -13.25 8.76 10.26
C TRP A 94 -12.54 8.67 11.63
N LYS A 95 -13.28 8.32 12.69
CA LYS A 95 -12.70 8.16 14.03
C LYS A 95 -11.64 7.05 14.05
N ALA A 96 -11.92 5.94 13.38
CA ALA A 96 -10.95 4.84 13.23
C ALA A 96 -9.70 5.28 12.45
N LEU A 97 -9.86 6.10 11.42
CA LEU A 97 -8.74 6.64 10.64
C LEU A 97 -7.83 7.52 11.51
N ILE A 98 -8.41 8.44 12.28
CA ILE A 98 -7.65 9.31 13.22
C ILE A 98 -6.89 8.47 14.25
N ALA A 99 -7.57 7.52 14.91
CA ALA A 99 -6.93 6.69 15.94
C ALA A 99 -5.76 5.85 15.37
N ASN A 100 -5.92 5.29 14.17
CA ASN A 100 -4.84 4.56 13.50
C ASN A 100 -3.69 5.48 13.06
N GLY A 101 -3.98 6.72 12.67
CA GLY A 101 -2.99 7.75 12.38
C GLY A 101 -2.16 8.11 13.61
N ASP A 102 -2.82 8.36 14.74
CA ASP A 102 -2.15 8.65 16.01
C ASP A 102 -1.22 7.50 16.43
N LYS A 103 -1.71 6.25 16.33
CA LYS A 103 -0.90 5.06 16.62
C LYS A 103 0.34 4.95 15.71
N LEU A 104 0.18 5.18 14.41
CA LEU A 104 1.30 5.16 13.46
C LEU A 104 2.35 6.24 13.81
N ILE A 105 1.91 7.45 14.16
CA ILE A 105 2.81 8.53 14.58
C ILE A 105 3.59 8.13 15.84
N GLU A 106 2.94 7.49 16.82
CA GLU A 106 3.60 6.99 18.02
C GLU A 106 4.63 5.88 17.72
N GLU A 107 4.30 4.95 16.81
CA GLU A 107 5.22 3.88 16.39
C GLU A 107 6.46 4.46 15.69
N LEU A 108 6.28 5.45 14.82
CA LEU A 108 7.40 6.11 14.15
C LEU A 108 8.31 6.84 15.14
N LYS A 109 7.74 7.56 16.12
CA LYS A 109 8.52 8.24 17.17
C LYS A 109 9.37 7.26 18.00
N LYS A 110 8.87 6.05 18.25
CA LYS A 110 9.60 5.02 19.02
C LYS A 110 10.78 4.42 18.23
N ASN A 111 10.68 4.38 16.91
CA ASN A 111 11.72 3.82 16.04
C ASN A 111 12.84 4.82 15.70
N GLU A 112 12.68 6.10 16.06
CA GLU A 112 13.72 7.14 15.96
C GLU A 112 14.57 7.30 17.24
N SER A 113 14.23 6.58 18.32
CA SER A 113 14.91 6.60 19.64
C SER A 113 15.82 5.39 19.84
#